data_AF-A0A2T6AEF7-F1
#
_entry.id   AF-A0A2T6AEF7-F1
#
_cell.length_a   1.000
_cell.length_b   1.000
_cell.length_c   1.000
_cell.angle_alpha   90.00
_cell.angle_beta   90.00
_cell.angle_gamma   90.00
#
_symmetry.space_group_name_H-M   'P 1'
#
loop_
_entity.id
_entity.type
_entity.pdbx_description
1 polymer ?
#
loop_
_entity_poly.entity_id
_entity_poly.type
_entity_poly.pdbx_seq_one_letter_code
_entity_poly.pdbx_strand_id
1 'polypeptide(L)' 'MKDIRVAYGVAILTVLLLFANLWNAYPNDFDLGFWLRTVANILILISMTISIRHNRRNKKES' A
#
# COMPACT_ATOMS: atom_id res chain seq x y z
N MET A 1 -11.40 -16.05 -2.90
CA MET A 1 -9.96 -16.40 -2.74
C MET A 1 -9.06 -15.61 -3.69
N LYS A 2 -9.53 -15.20 -4.87
CA LYS A 2 -8.78 -14.36 -5.81
C LYS A 2 -8.47 -12.96 -5.23
N ASP A 3 -9.41 -12.36 -4.49
CA ASP A 3 -9.27 -10.99 -3.96
C ASP A 3 -8.13 -10.83 -2.94
N ILE A 4 -7.91 -11.87 -2.14
CA ILE A 4 -6.83 -11.89 -1.14
C ILE A 4 -5.46 -11.93 -1.83
N ARG A 5 -5.30 -12.72 -2.90
CA ARG A 5 -4.04 -12.77 -3.66
C ARG A 5 -3.75 -11.45 -4.38
N VAL A 6 -4.78 -10.81 -4.92
CA VAL A 6 -4.66 -9.47 -5.53
C VAL A 6 -4.23 -8.46 -4.47
N ALA A 7 -4.80 -8.51 -3.26
CA ALA A 7 -4.42 -7.62 -2.18
C ALA A 7 -2.96 -7.79 -1.75
N TYR A 8 -2.46 -9.03 -1.67
CA TYR A 8 -1.04 -9.28 -1.45
C TYR A 8 -0.15 -8.77 -2.59
N GLY A 9 -0.58 -8.95 -3.85
CA GLY A 9 0.16 -8.45 -5.01
C GLY A 9 0.29 -6.92 -5.02
N VAL A 10 -0.80 -6.22 -4.73
CA VAL A 10 -0.79 -4.76 -4.60
C VAL A 10 0.09 -4.33 -3.43
N ALA A 11 0.00 -4.96 -2.26
CA ALA A 11 0.86 -4.61 -1.12
C ALA A 11 2.36 -4.71 -1.46
N ILE A 12 2.77 -5.76 -2.19
CA ILE A 12 4.16 -5.93 -2.65
C ILE A 12 4.54 -4.80 -3.63
N LEU A 13 3.68 -4.47 -4.60
CA LEU A 13 3.89 -3.36 -5.53
C LEU A 13 4.03 -2.01 -4.79
N THR A 14 3.21 -1.75 -3.79
CA THR A 14 3.27 -0.53 -2.97
C THR A 14 4.59 -0.42 -2.22
N VAL A 15 5.11 -1.53 -1.69
CA VAL A 15 6.42 -1.57 -1.03
C VAL A 15 7.55 -1.30 -2.02
N LEU A 16 7.51 -1.92 -3.21
CA LEU A 16 8.49 -1.65 -4.27
C LEU A 16 8.46 -0.19 -4.72
N LEU A 17 7.27 0.41 -4.84
CA LEU A 17 7.11 1.83 -5.18
C LEU A 17 7.68 2.75 -4.09
N LEU A 18 7.52 2.41 -2.81
CA LEU A 18 8.15 3.15 -1.71
C LEU A 18 9.69 3.11 -1.82
N PHE A 19 10.27 1.94 -2.07
CA PHE A 19 11.71 1.80 -2.26
C PHE A 19 12.22 2.56 -3.49
N ALA A 20 11.54 2.45 -4.63
CA ALA A 20 11.91 3.16 -5.85
C ALA A 20 11.83 4.68 -5.67
N ASN A 21 10.79 5.17 -4.98
CA ASN A 21 10.63 6.59 -4.70
C ASN A 21 11.71 7.10 -3.71
N LEU A 22 12.11 6.28 -2.73
CA LEU A 22 13.20 6.61 -1.81
C LEU A 22 14.56 6.64 -2.52
N TRP A 23 14.83 5.66 -3.38
CA TRP A 23 16.05 5.59 -4.18
C TRP A 23 16.17 6.79 -5.13
N ASN A 24 15.05 7.20 -5.74
CA ASN A 24 15.04 8.34 -6.67
C ASN A 24 15.13 9.70 -5.96
N ALA A 25 14.68 9.81 -4.71
CA ALA A 25 14.73 11.07 -3.95
C ALA A 25 16.07 11.27 -3.23
N TYR A 26 16.79 10.19 -2.91
CA TYR A 26 18.07 10.29 -2.21
C TYR A 26 19.19 10.74 -3.17
N PRO A 27 20.08 11.68 -2.78
CA PRO A 27 20.18 12.32 -1.45
C PRO A 27 19.47 13.67 -1.30
N ASN A 28 19.08 14.36 -2.38
CA ASN A 28 18.75 15.79 -2.31
C ASN A 28 17.31 16.16 -2.71
N ASP A 29 16.51 15.22 -3.23
CA ASP A 29 15.18 15.50 -3.81
C ASP A 29 14.03 15.04 -2.90
N PHE A 30 14.15 15.31 -1.59
CA PHE A 30 13.12 15.06 -0.59
C PHE A 30 12.02 16.14 -0.57
N ASP A 31 11.46 16.41 -1.74
CA ASP A 31 10.45 17.46 -1.94
C ASP A 31 9.05 17.07 -1.44
N LEU A 32 8.12 18.04 -1.46
CA LEU A 32 6.71 17.82 -1.14
C LEU A 32 6.11 16.63 -1.93
N GLY A 33 6.53 16.44 -3.18
CA GLY A 33 6.10 15.32 -4.03
C GLY A 33 6.53 13.96 -3.49
N PHE A 34 7.72 13.85 -2.89
CA PHE A 34 8.18 12.63 -2.24
C PHE A 34 7.27 12.29 -1.05
N TRP A 35 7.01 13.26 -0.18
CA TRP A 35 6.16 13.08 0.99
C TRP A 35 4.72 12.71 0.62
N LEU A 36 4.15 13.36 -0.39
CA LEU A 36 2.81 13.07 -0.87
C LEU A 36 2.67 11.64 -1.40
N ARG A 37 3.65 11.18 -2.19
CA ARG A 37 3.71 9.80 -2.68
C ARG A 37 3.86 8.80 -1.54
N THR A 38 4.72 9.09 -0.56
CA THR A 38 4.93 8.23 0.60
C THR A 38 3.66 8.10 1.43
N VAL A 39 2.98 9.20 1.74
CA VAL A 39 1.71 9.20 2.47
C VAL A 39 0.61 8.48 1.69
N ALA A 40 0.49 8.71 0.38
CA ALA A 40 -0.49 8.02 -0.46
C ALA A 40 -0.29 6.50 -0.44
N ASN A 41 0.96 6.03 -0.57
CA ASN A 41 1.28 4.60 -0.49
C ASN A 41 0.91 4.00 0.88
N ILE A 42 1.17 4.72 1.98
CA ILE A 42 0.76 4.30 3.33
C ILE A 42 -0.77 4.21 3.42
N LEU A 43 -1.50 5.19 2.90
CA LEU A 43 -2.97 5.19 2.90
C LEU A 43 -3.54 3.99 2.15
N ILE A 44 -2.95 3.64 0.99
CA ILE A 44 -3.34 2.47 0.20
C ILE A 44 -3.15 1.19 1.03
N LEU A 45 -2.02 1.02 1.72
CA LEU A 45 -1.75 -0.14 2.57
C LEU A 45 -2.76 -0.25 3.73
N ILE A 46 -3.09 0.87 4.38
CA ILE A 46 -4.08 0.89 5.48
C ILE A 46 -5.47 0.53 4.94
N SER A 47 -5.90 1.16 3.85
CA SER A 47 -7.18 0.88 3.21
C SER A 47 -7.31 -0.60 2.82
N MET A 48 -6.24 -1.19 2.27
CA MET A 48 -6.22 -2.62 1.96
C MET A 48 -6.32 -3.48 3.20
N THR A 49 -5.58 -3.15 4.26
CA THR A 49 -5.62 -3.90 5.52
C THR A 49 -7.02 -3.89 6.13
N ILE A 50 -7.69 -2.74 6.12
CA ILE A 50 -9.07 -2.58 6.58
C ILE A 50 -10.02 -3.39 5.68
N SER A 51 -9.88 -3.30 4.37
CA SER A 51 -10.73 -4.02 3.41
C SER A 51 -10.62 -5.54 3.56
N ILE A 52 -9.40 -6.08 3.71
CA ILE A 52 -9.18 -7.51 3.98
C ILE A 52 -9.82 -7.91 5.31
N ARG A 53 -9.66 -7.09 6.36
CA ARG A 53 -10.24 -7.38 7.69
C ARG A 53 -11.77 -7.36 7.66
N HIS A 54 -12.37 -6.41 6.96
CA HIS A 54 -13.82 -6.31 6.79
C HIS A 54 -14.36 -7.51 5.98
N ASN A 55 -13.73 -7.84 4.85
CA ASN A 55 -14.14 -8.97 4.01
C ASN A 55 -14.05 -10.31 4.76
N ARG A 56 -13.00 -10.51 5.59
CA ARG A 56 -12.88 -11.71 6.46
C ARG A 56 -13.97 -11.79 7.52
N ARG A 57 -14.48 -10.66 8.01
CA ARG A 57 -15.55 -10.60 9.01
C ARG A 57 -16.90 -10.95 8.39
N ASN A 58 -17.23 -10.37 7.24
CA ASN A 58 -18.46 -10.70 6.49
C ASN A 58 -18.51 -12.18 6.07
N LYS A 59 -17.35 -12.79 5.79
CA LYS A 59 -17.28 -14.21 5.43
C LYS A 59 -17.38 -15.19 6.61
N LYS A 60 -17.31 -14.71 7.86
CA LYS A 60 -17.52 -15.51 9.08
C LYS A 60 -18.96 -15.44 9.58
N GLU A 61 -19.71 -14.43 9.16
CA GLU A 61 -21.11 -14.19 9.56
C GLU A 61 -22.13 -14.73 8.54
N SER A 62 -21.66 -15.36 7.45
CA SER A 62 -22.46 -16.08 6.44
C SER A 62 -22.07 -17.55 6.39
#